data_AF-A0A3G7TRJ8-F1
#
_entry.id   AF-A0A3G7TRJ8-F1
#
_cell.length_a   1.000
_cell.length_b   1.000
_cell.length_c   1.000
_cell.angle_alpha   90.00
_cell.angle_beta   90.00
_cell.angle_gamma   90.00
#
_symmetry.space_group_name_H-M   'P 1'
#
loop_
_entity.id
_entity.type
_entity.pdbx_description
1 polymer ?
#
loop_
_entity_poly.entity_id
_entity_poly.type
_entity_poly.pdbx_seq_one_letter_code
_entity_poly.pdbx_strand_id
1 'polypeptide(L)' 'MYMFLPFLIALLSSISIFFGKKRTGFWLWGLLLIVSLVWFNYHSTDLLNLSF' A
#
# COMPACT_ATOMS: atom_id res chain seq x y z
N MET A 1 -0.35 -14.74 0.60
CA MET A 1 -0.56 -13.40 1.19
C MET A 1 0.47 -12.43 0.63
N TYR A 2 0.12 -11.58 -0.33
CA TYR A 2 1.02 -10.51 -0.80
C TYR A 2 0.89 -9.28 0.09
N MET A 3 1.25 -9.41 1.37
CA MET A 3 1.33 -8.26 2.30
C MET A 3 2.31 -7.17 1.83
N PHE A 4 3.19 -7.52 0.88
CA PHE A 4 4.16 -6.62 0.28
C PHE A 4 3.55 -5.62 -0.72
N LEU A 5 2.33 -5.86 -1.23
CA LEU A 5 1.71 -5.03 -2.27
C LEU A 5 1.59 -3.53 -1.89
N PRO A 6 1.05 -3.16 -0.70
CA PRO A 6 0.99 -1.75 -0.29
C PRO A 6 2.38 -1.12 -0.14
N PHE A 7 3.39 -1.88 0.31
CA PHE A 7 4.76 -1.38 0.42
C PHE A 7 5.41 -1.12 -0.94
N LEU A 8 5.15 -1.97 -1.93
CA LEU A 8 5.64 -1.78 -3.29
C LEU A 8 5.05 -0.52 -3.93
N ILE A 9 3.74 -0.28 -3.75
CA ILE A 9 3.06 0.91 -4.25
C ILE A 9 3.59 2.17 -3.53
N ALA A 10 3.86 2.08 -2.22
CA ALA A 10 4.44 3.18 -1.45
C ALA A 10 5.82 3.57 -2.01
N LEU A 11 6.65 2.57 -2.30
CA LEU A 11 7.99 2.76 -2.84
C LEU A 11 7.95 3.38 -4.24
N LEU A 12 7.08 2.88 -5.13
CA LEU A 12 6.86 3.46 -6.46
C LEU A 12 6.33 4.90 -6.40
N SER A 13 5.43 5.20 -5.46
CA SER A 13 4.92 6.56 -5.23
C SER A 13 6.05 7.49 -4.79
N SER A 14 6.86 7.05 -3.83
CA SER A 14 7.99 7.83 -3.29
C SER A 14 9.06 8.10 -4.36
N ILE A 15 9.41 7.07 -5.15
CA ILE A 15 10.32 7.23 -6.31
C ILE A 15 9.72 8.22 -7.33
N SER A 16 8.43 8.10 -7.65
CA SER A 16 7.78 9.01 -8.61
C SER A 16 7.81 10.47 -8.15
N ILE A 17 7.63 10.72 -6.84
CA ILE A 17 7.73 12.05 -6.25
C ILE A 17 9.19 12.55 -6.30
N PHE A 18 10.15 11.68 -5.97
CA PHE A 18 11.58 12.01 -5.99
C PHE A 18 12.07 12.44 -7.39
N PHE A 19 11.60 11.79 -8.44
CA PHE A 19 11.88 12.16 -9.83
C PHE A 19 11.06 13.37 -10.34
N GLY A 20 10.32 14.06 -9.47
CA GLY A 20 9.56 15.26 -9.81
C GLY A 20 8.22 14.99 -10.52
N LYS A 21 7.84 13.73 -10.73
CA LYS A 21 6.55 13.32 -11.34
C LYS A 21 5.43 13.34 -10.29
N LYS A 22 5.16 14.52 -9.72
CA LYS A 22 4.18 14.73 -8.63
C LYS A 22 2.79 14.18 -8.98
N ARG A 23 2.31 14.37 -10.22
CA ARG A 23 1.01 13.87 -10.68
C ARG A 23 0.91 12.34 -10.60
N THR A 24 1.95 11.63 -11.05
CA THR A 24 2.03 10.17 -10.97
C THR A 24 2.16 9.70 -9.52
N GLY A 25 2.94 10.41 -8.70
CA GLY A 25 3.06 10.16 -7.27
C GLY A 25 1.71 10.23 -6.53
N PHE A 26 0.90 11.27 -6.79
CA PHE A 26 -0.44 11.41 -6.21
C PHE A 26 -1.42 10.33 -6.68
N TRP A 27 -1.37 9.92 -7.95
CA TRP A 27 -2.16 8.79 -8.45
C TRP A 27 -1.80 7.48 -7.73
N LEU A 28 -0.50 7.19 -7.59
CA LEU A 28 -0.01 6.03 -6.86
C LEU A 28 -0.36 6.08 -5.37
N TRP A 29 -0.37 7.27 -4.78
CA TRP A 29 -0.78 7.49 -3.40
C TRP A 29 -2.27 7.21 -3.18
N GLY A 30 -3.13 7.67 -4.10
CA GLY A 30 -4.56 7.34 -4.08
C GLY A 30 -4.81 5.84 -4.25
N LEU A 31 -4.07 5.19 -5.15
CA LEU A 31 -4.14 3.74 -5.35
C LEU A 31 -3.70 2.97 -4.10
N LEU A 32 -2.66 3.45 -3.40
CA LEU A 32 -2.19 2.89 -2.14
C LEU A 32 -3.27 2.93 -1.05
N LEU A 33 -4.04 4.01 -0.95
CA LEU A 33 -5.14 4.09 0.02
C LEU A 33 -6.22 3.04 -0.28
N ILE A 34 -6.64 2.92 -1.54
CA ILE A 34 -7.67 1.94 -1.93
C ILE A 34 -7.18 0.52 -1.63
N VAL A 35 -5.96 0.18 -2.03
CA VAL A 35 -5.37 -1.14 -1.78
C VAL A 35 -5.29 -1.40 -0.27
N SER A 36 -4.87 -0.43 0.52
CA SER A 36 -4.76 -0.58 1.98
C SER A 36 -6.12 -0.81 2.64
N LEU A 37 -7.17 -0.11 2.21
CA LEU A 37 -8.53 -0.30 2.73
C LEU A 37 -9.10 -1.67 2.37
N VAL A 38 -8.92 -2.12 1.12
CA VAL A 38 -9.36 -3.45 0.69
C VAL A 38 -8.60 -4.53 1.45
N TRP A 39 -7.29 -4.36 1.61
CA TRP A 39 -6.45 -5.33 2.31
C TRP A 39 -6.79 -5.40 3.79
N PHE A 40 -7.04 -4.24 4.42
CA PHE A 40 -7.51 -4.15 5.80
C PHE A 40 -8.86 -4.83 5.96
N ASN A 41 -9.83 -4.58 5.08
CA ASN A 41 -11.12 -5.26 5.14
C ASN A 41 -10.98 -6.78 5.04
N TYR A 42 -10.14 -7.27 4.12
CA TYR A 42 -9.94 -8.70 3.89
C TYR A 42 -9.17 -9.40 5.02
N HIS A 43 -8.10 -8.78 5.54
CA HIS A 43 -7.24 -9.40 6.56
C HIS A 43 -7.57 -8.98 8.00
N SER A 44 -8.49 -8.04 8.24
CA SER A 44 -8.84 -7.61 9.61
C SER A 44 -9.47 -8.71 10.45
N THR A 45 -10.11 -9.68 9.79
CA THR A 45 -10.75 -10.85 10.42
C THR A 45 -9.82 -12.05 10.51
N ASP A 46 -8.65 -11.99 9.88
CA ASP A 46 -7.67 -13.06 9.99
C ASP A 46 -7.15 -13.12 11.42
N LEU A 47 -7.12 -14.33 11.98
CA LEU A 47 -6.56 -14.58 13.29
C LEU A 47 -5.12 -14.11 13.29
N LEU A 48 -4.85 -13.04 14.02
CA LEU A 48 -3.50 -12.60 14.31
C LEU A 48 -2.86 -13.73 15.13
N ASN A 49 -2.03 -14.55 14.49
CA ASN A 49 -1.35 -15.68 15.12
C ASN A 49 -0.23 -15.11 16.00
N LEU A 50 -0.65 -14.61 17.17
CA LEU A 50 0.24 -14.13 18.21
C LEU A 50 0.85 -15.38 18.84
N SER A 51 2.05 -15.74 18.39
CA SER A 51 2.87 -16.75 19.03
C SER A 51 3.37 -16.19 20.36
N PHE A 52 2.52 -16.25 21.39
CA PHE A 52 2.94 -16.11 22.77
C PHE A 52 3.40 -17.45 23.31
#